data_AF-A0A3M3VZI6-F1
#
_entry.id   AF-A0A3M3VZI6-F1
#
_cell.length_a   1.000
_cell.length_b   1.000
_cell.length_c   1.000
_cell.angle_alpha   90.00
_cell.angle_beta   90.00
_cell.angle_gamma   90.00
#
_symmetry.space_group_name_H-M   'P 1'
#
loop_
_entity.id
_entity.type
_entity.pdbx_description
1 polymer ?
#
loop_
_entity_poly.entity_id
_entity_poly.type
_entity_poly.pdbx_seq_one_letter_code
_entity_poly.pdbx_strand_id
1 'polypeptide(L)'
;MRMRNLEADIAEYSRLGIEVLYMHLSGLSSVSRRSHVERSGELFTGQEMIDWWSREENSVACRCSFAAVMVDQDGKPRSELLVTRVRQARDKWLAG
;
A
#
# COMPACT_ATOMS: atom_id res chain seq x y z
N MET A 1 9.12 8.36 8.88
CA MET A 1 9.39 6.90 9.03
C MET A 1 8.87 6.10 7.86
N ARG A 2 7.58 6.17 7.48
CA ARG A 2 7.03 5.36 6.37
C ARG A 2 7.83 5.38 5.06
N MET A 3 8.19 6.55 4.52
CA MET A 3 8.91 6.64 3.25
C MET A 3 10.32 6.07 3.36
N ARG A 4 11.02 6.36 4.46
CA ARG A 4 12.33 5.76 4.77
C ARG A 4 12.27 4.23 4.85
N ASN A 5 11.23 3.68 5.47
CA ASN A 5 11.04 2.23 5.54
C ASN A 5 10.76 1.65 4.15
N LEU A 6 9.94 2.33 3.34
CA LEU A 6 9.64 1.93 1.97
C LEU A 6 10.92 1.92 1.12
N GLU A 7 11.72 2.98 1.17
CA GLU A 7 13.00 3.07 0.45
C GLU A 7 13.97 1.96 0.85
N ALA A 8 14.05 1.65 2.16
CA ALA A 8 14.86 0.54 2.66
C ALA A 8 14.35 -0.82 2.15
N ASP A 9 13.04 -1.05 2.17
CA ASP A 9 12.44 -2.28 1.64
C ASP A 9 12.68 -2.41 0.13
N ILE A 10 12.55 -1.34 -0.65
CA ILE A 10 12.82 -1.34 -2.10
C ILE A 10 14.26 -1.78 -2.36
N ALA A 11 15.21 -1.19 -1.64
CA ALA A 11 16.62 -1.53 -1.77
C ALA A 11 16.87 -3.01 -1.42
N GLU A 12 16.26 -3.51 -0.34
CA GLU A 12 16.48 -4.87 0.14
C GLU A 12 15.85 -5.93 -0.78
N TYR A 13 14.61 -5.74 -1.24
CA TYR A 13 13.98 -6.68 -2.18
C TYR A 13 14.69 -6.72 -3.53
N SER A 14 15.15 -5.55 -4.02
CA SER A 14 15.99 -5.47 -5.22
C SER A 14 17.29 -6.25 -5.04
N ARG A 15 17.98 -6.06 -3.90
CA ARG A 15 19.22 -6.79 -3.57
C ARG A 15 19.02 -8.30 -3.49
N LEU A 16 17.86 -8.74 -3.02
CA LEU A 16 17.51 -10.17 -2.90
C LEU A 16 16.95 -10.78 -4.19
N GLY A 17 16.65 -9.97 -5.21
CA GLY A 17 16.00 -10.44 -6.44
C GLY A 17 14.56 -10.92 -6.20
N ILE A 18 13.86 -10.35 -5.22
CA ILE A 18 12.48 -10.69 -4.90
C ILE A 18 11.56 -9.65 -5.54
N GLU A 19 10.70 -10.08 -6.46
CA GLU A 19 9.70 -9.21 -7.06
C GLU A 19 8.53 -8.98 -6.10
N VAL A 20 8.30 -7.71 -5.77
CA VAL A 20 7.21 -7.26 -4.91
C VAL A 20 6.47 -6.07 -5.49
N LEU A 21 5.18 -6.00 -5.19
CA LEU A 21 4.41 -4.76 -5.21
C LEU A 21 4.03 -4.38 -3.77
N TYR A 22 3.82 -3.10 -3.52
CA TYR A 22 3.46 -2.57 -2.22
C TYR A 22 1.96 -2.37 -2.16
N MET A 23 1.32 -3.13 -1.29
CA MET A 23 -0.09 -2.95 -0.97
C MET A 23 -0.26 -1.74 -0.05
N HIS A 24 -1.11 -0.80 -0.44
CA HIS A 24 -1.46 0.32 0.43
C HIS A 24 -2.38 -0.13 1.57
N LEU A 25 -2.09 0.30 2.80
CA LEU A 25 -2.86 -0.02 4.00
C LEU A 25 -3.35 1.27 4.65
N SER A 26 -4.60 1.63 4.42
CA SER A 26 -5.15 2.84 5.01
C SER A 26 -5.51 2.62 6.48
N GLY A 27 -5.31 3.64 7.32
CA GLY A 27 -5.94 3.64 8.64
C GLY A 27 -7.46 3.74 8.43
N LEU A 28 -8.22 2.71 8.78
CA LEU A 28 -9.69 2.67 8.59
C LEU A 28 -10.41 3.18 9.85
N SER A 29 -10.44 4.51 10.01
CA SER A 29 -11.11 5.19 11.13
C SER A 29 -12.23 6.09 10.61
N SER A 30 -13.12 6.55 11.49
CA SER A 30 -14.23 7.45 11.10
C SER A 30 -13.77 8.79 10.52
N VAL A 31 -12.53 9.22 10.81
CA VAL A 31 -11.95 10.47 10.31
C VAL A 31 -11.00 10.27 9.13
N SER A 32 -10.98 9.07 8.55
CA SER A 32 -10.11 8.76 7.43
C SER A 32 -10.59 9.42 6.15
N ARG A 33 -9.64 9.92 5.35
CA ARG A 33 -9.95 10.52 4.05
C ARG A 33 -10.31 9.43 3.05
N ARG A 34 -11.44 9.61 2.36
CA ARG A 34 -11.93 8.67 1.35
C ARG A 34 -10.88 8.34 0.29
N SER A 35 -10.18 9.35 -0.25
CA SER A 35 -9.13 9.18 -1.25
C SER A 35 -7.95 8.30 -0.79
N HIS A 36 -7.71 8.23 0.52
CA HIS A 36 -6.72 7.31 1.08
C HIS A 36 -7.30 5.89 1.16
N VAL A 37 -8.51 5.76 1.71
CA VAL A 37 -9.18 4.46 1.90
C VAL A 37 -9.38 3.73 0.58
N GLU A 38 -9.75 4.45 -0.49
CA GLU A 38 -9.94 3.88 -1.84
C GLU A 38 -8.70 3.12 -2.35
N ARG A 39 -7.49 3.53 -1.94
CA ARG A 39 -6.24 2.83 -2.29
C ARG A 39 -6.00 1.56 -1.48
N SER A 40 -6.68 1.35 -0.36
CA SER A 40 -6.41 0.23 0.55
C SER A 40 -6.63 -1.11 -0.15
N GLY A 41 -5.60 -1.95 -0.17
CA GLY A 41 -5.62 -3.24 -0.86
C GLY A 41 -5.23 -3.17 -2.35
N GLU A 42 -5.00 -1.97 -2.89
CA GLU A 42 -4.39 -1.83 -4.21
C GLU A 42 -2.87 -1.94 -4.12
N LEU A 43 -2.29 -2.52 -5.18
CA LEU A 43 -0.87 -2.80 -5.30
C LEU A 43 -0.20 -1.76 -6.19
N PHE A 44 0.94 -1.25 -5.74
CA PHE A 44 1.70 -0.21 -6.42
C PHE A 44 3.18 -0.58 -6.43
N THR A 45 3.92 -0.07 -7.41
CA THR A 45 5.37 -0.04 -7.34
C THR A 45 5.83 0.85 -6.17
N GLY A 46 7.08 0.65 -5.73
CA GLY A 46 7.68 1.50 -4.71
C GLY A 46 7.70 2.97 -5.11
N GLN A 47 7.99 3.26 -6.39
CA GLN A 47 8.01 4.62 -6.92
C GLN A 47 6.63 5.27 -6.91
N GLU A 48 5.58 4.57 -7.34
CA GLU A 48 4.20 5.09 -7.30
C GLU A 48 3.76 5.44 -5.86
N MET A 49 4.22 4.66 -4.87
CA MET A 49 3.95 4.96 -3.46
C MET A 49 4.70 6.20 -2.98
N ILE A 50 5.97 6.36 -3.36
CA ILE A 50 6.79 7.55 -3.07
C ILE A 50 6.15 8.78 -3.71
N ASP A 51 5.83 8.73 -5.00
CA ASP A 51 5.24 9.85 -5.75
C ASP A 51 3.90 10.26 -5.15
N TRP A 52 3.08 9.30 -4.74
CA TRP A 52 1.80 9.58 -4.13
C TRP A 52 1.94 10.23 -2.75
N TRP A 53 2.83 9.72 -1.89
CA TRP A 53 3.07 10.30 -0.56
C TRP A 53 3.85 11.61 -0.60
N SER A 54 4.60 11.89 -1.65
CA SER A 54 5.37 13.13 -1.79
C SER A 54 4.48 14.36 -2.03
N ARG A 55 3.22 14.15 -2.41
CA ARG A 55 2.22 15.23 -2.50
C ARG A 55 1.85 15.70 -1.09
N GLU A 56 1.95 17.01 -0.84
CA GLU A 56 1.76 17.59 0.50
C GLU A 56 0.46 17.13 1.15
N GLU A 57 -0.64 17.15 0.40
CA GLU A 57 -1.95 16.73 0.89
C GLU A 57 -1.97 15.27 1.37
N ASN A 58 -1.22 14.37 0.75
CA ASN A 58 -1.25 12.94 1.08
C ASN A 58 -0.31 12.58 2.24
N SER A 59 0.69 13.41 2.53
CA SER A 59 1.65 13.17 3.62
C SER A 59 1.15 13.67 4.98
N VAL A 60 0.45 14.80 5.00
CA VAL A 60 0.02 15.47 6.23
C VAL A 60 -1.00 14.63 6.99
N ALA A 61 -0.74 14.40 8.28
CA ALA A 61 -1.57 13.64 9.21
C ALA A 61 -2.01 12.24 8.71
N CYS A 62 -1.29 11.68 7.74
CA CYS A 62 -1.61 10.40 7.13
C CYS A 62 -1.29 9.25 8.08
N ARG A 63 -2.25 8.35 8.30
CA ARG A 63 -2.11 7.13 9.11
C ARG A 63 -1.98 5.86 8.26
N CYS A 64 -1.73 6.02 6.96
CA CYS A 64 -1.56 4.89 6.06
C CYS A 64 -0.17 4.26 6.26
N SER A 65 -0.11 2.96 6.02
CA SER A 65 1.08 2.13 5.97
C SER A 65 1.11 1.38 4.63
N PHE A 66 2.05 0.45 4.50
CA PHE A 66 2.14 -0.45 3.36
C PHE A 66 2.56 -1.85 3.82
N ALA A 67 2.37 -2.83 2.95
CA ALA A 67 2.96 -4.16 3.06
C ALA A 67 3.53 -4.58 1.70
N ALA A 68 4.73 -5.12 1.68
CA ALA A 68 5.27 -5.77 0.49
C ALA A 68 4.50 -7.07 0.22
N VAL A 69 4.11 -7.26 -1.04
CA VAL A 69 3.39 -8.43 -1.52
C VAL A 69 4.21 -9.02 -2.66
N MET A 70 4.71 -10.23 -2.45
CA MET A 70 5.40 -10.96 -3.53
C MET A 70 4.44 -11.19 -4.69
N VAL A 71 4.94 -10.99 -5.90
CA VAL A 71 4.17 -11.19 -7.13
C VAL A 71 4.78 -12.30 -7.98
N ASP A 72 4.01 -12.79 -8.95
CA ASP A 72 4.55 -13.55 -10.06
C ASP A 72 4.99 -12.63 -11.22
N GLN A 73 5.43 -13.25 -12.32
CA GLN A 73 5.90 -12.56 -13.52
C GLN A 73 4.81 -11.73 -14.22
N ASP A 74 3.53 -12.01 -13.95
CA ASP A 74 2.39 -11.26 -14.46
C ASP A 74 1.97 -10.14 -13.49
N GLY A 75 2.70 -9.95 -12.39
CA GLY A 75 2.37 -8.98 -11.34
C GLY A 75 1.23 -9.44 -10.41
N LYS A 76 0.82 -10.71 -10.45
CA LYS A 76 -0.26 -11.21 -9.59
C LYS A 76 0.25 -11.52 -8.19
N PRO A 77 -0.49 -11.13 -7.14
CA PRO A 77 -0.05 -11.36 -5.77
C PRO A 77 -0.05 -12.85 -5.44
N ARG A 78 1.06 -13.34 -4.88
CA ARG A 78 1.13 -14.71 -4.34
C ARG A 78 0.23 -14.91 -3.12
N SER A 79 -0.11 -13.83 -2.42
CA SER A 79 -0.96 -13.80 -1.23
C SER A 79 -2.35 -13.21 -1.53
N GLU A 80 -3.08 -13.80 -2.48
CA GLU A 80 -4.39 -13.28 -2.94
C GLU A 80 -5.42 -13.10 -1.81
N LEU A 81 -5.45 -14.03 -0.86
CA LEU A 81 -6.37 -13.96 0.29
C LEU A 81 -6.10 -12.73 1.17
N LEU A 82 -4.83 -12.34 1.33
CA LEU A 82 -4.47 -11.15 2.09
C LEU A 82 -4.99 -9.89 1.41
N VAL A 83 -4.73 -9.76 0.10
CA VAL A 83 -5.20 -8.63 -0.72
C VAL A 83 -6.74 -8.54 -0.67
N THR A 84 -7.41 -9.68 -0.81
CA THR A 84 -8.87 -9.77 -0.76
C THR A 84 -9.43 -9.29 0.58
N ARG A 85 -8.83 -9.69 1.70
CA ARG A 85 -9.28 -9.25 3.04
C ARG A 85 -9.12 -7.75 3.25
N VAL A 86 -8.03 -7.16 2.75
CA VAL A 86 -7.83 -5.71 2.84
C VAL A 86 -8.85 -4.96 1.98
N ARG A 87 -9.14 -5.44 0.76
CA ARG A 87 -10.19 -4.88 -0.10
C ARG A 87 -11.58 -4.98 0.53
N GLN A 88 -11.91 -6.12 1.15
CA GLN A 88 -13.18 -6.27 1.88
C GLN A 88 -13.32 -5.28 3.04
N ALA A 89 -12.23 -5.04 3.80
CA ALA A 89 -12.22 -4.07 4.88
C ALA A 89 -12.41 -2.63 4.35
N ARG A 90 -11.77 -2.30 3.21
CA ARG A 90 -12.00 -1.04 2.48
C ARG A 90 -13.46 -0.90 2.08
N ASP A 91 -14.01 -1.89 1.39
CA ASP A 91 -15.35 -1.82 0.82
C ASP A 91 -16.41 -1.68 1.91
N LYS A 92 -16.22 -2.40 3.03
CA LYS A 92 -17.04 -2.22 4.23
C LYS A 92 -16.96 -0.79 4.77
N TRP A 93 -15.78 -0.20 4.85
CA TRP A 93 -15.63 1.19 5.31
C TRP A 93 -16.28 2.19 4.34
N LEU A 94 -16.16 1.96 3.02
CA LEU A 94 -16.74 2.83 1.99
C LEU A 94 -18.27 2.75 1.92
N ALA A 95 -18.86 1.63 2.36
CA ALA A 95 -20.31 1.44 2.42
C ALA A 95 -20.99 2.23 3.55
N GLY A 96 -20.24 2.68 4.56
CA GLY A 96 -20.76 3.33 5.77
C GLY A 96 -21.08 2.33 6.89
#